data_AF-A0A956D394-F1
#
_entry.id   AF-A0A956D394-F1
#
_cell.length_a   1.000
_cell.length_b   1.000
_cell.length_c   1.000
_cell.angle_alpha   90.00
_cell.angle_beta   90.00
_cell.angle_gamma   90.00
#
_symmetry.space_group_name_H-M   'P 1'
#
loop_
_entity.id
_entity.type
_entity.pdbx_description
1 polymer ?
#
loop_
_entity_poly.entity_id
_entity_poly.type
_entity_poly.pdbx_seq_one_letter_code
_entity_poly.pdbx_strand_id
1 'polypeptide(L)'
;MAEKKKTNRGSPEAIAKRRAARALNRLFSEAPQAQTLDKRSLRRKKRLLSELKEGKDGTPLKALDALGHATELFTMGETLLSLRKLKPK
;
A
#
# COMPACT_ATOMS: atom_id res chain seq x y z
N MET A 1 -42.44 18.44 17.31
CA MET A 1 -41.94 17.77 16.09
C MET A 1 -40.42 17.85 16.11
N ALA A 2 -39.70 16.73 16.08
CA ALA A 2 -38.25 16.70 16.24
C ALA A 2 -37.56 17.19 14.96
N GLU A 3 -36.90 18.35 15.06
CA GLU A 3 -36.11 18.95 14.00
C GLU A 3 -34.91 18.05 13.69
N LYS A 4 -34.87 17.44 12.50
CA LYS A 4 -33.74 16.60 12.07
C LYS A 4 -32.51 17.49 11.93
N LYS A 5 -31.64 17.49 12.95
CA LYS A 5 -30.30 18.10 12.90
C LYS A 5 -29.60 17.68 11.60
N LYS A 6 -29.38 18.63 10.70
CA LYS A 6 -28.55 18.45 9.51
C LYS A 6 -27.16 18.02 9.98
N THR A 7 -26.84 16.75 9.85
CA THR A 7 -25.52 16.26 10.23
C THR A 7 -24.52 16.93 9.29
N ASN A 8 -23.59 17.73 9.84
CA ASN A 8 -22.43 18.28 9.15
C ASN A 8 -21.44 17.16 8.76
N ARG A 9 -21.92 16.13 8.05
CA ARG A 9 -21.07 15.24 7.26
C ARG A 9 -20.47 16.15 6.19
N GLY A 10 -19.31 16.74 6.50
CA GLY A 10 -18.71 17.82 5.73
C GLY A 10 -18.67 17.52 4.22
N SER A 11 -18.63 18.59 3.42
CA SER A 11 -18.64 18.56 1.94
C SER A 11 -17.98 17.30 1.35
N PRO A 12 -18.52 16.72 0.26
CA PRO A 12 -17.94 15.57 -0.43
C PRO A 12 -16.42 15.69 -0.64
N GLU A 13 -15.95 16.90 -0.93
CA GLU A 13 -14.53 17.22 -1.09
C GLU A 13 -13.72 17.03 0.22
N ALA A 14 -14.27 17.47 1.36
CA ALA A 14 -13.64 17.29 2.67
C ALA A 14 -13.58 15.82 3.09
N ILE A 15 -14.52 14.99 2.63
CA ILE A 15 -14.47 13.53 2.81
C ILE A 15 -13.37 12.93 1.92
N ALA A 16 -13.29 13.34 0.65
CA ALA A 16 -12.26 12.88 -0.28
C ALA A 16 -10.84 13.23 0.22
N LYS A 17 -10.62 14.47 0.67
CA LYS A 17 -9.36 14.92 1.29
C LYS A 17 -8.97 14.06 2.48
N ARG A 18 -9.91 13.78 3.39
CA ARG A 18 -9.66 12.90 4.55
C ARG A 18 -9.35 11.46 4.14
N ARG A 19 -10.02 10.92 3.11
CA ARG A 19 -9.72 9.58 2.58
C ARG A 19 -8.31 9.53 1.97
N ALA A 20 -7.95 10.51 1.16
CA ALA A 20 -6.61 10.62 0.56
C ALA A 20 -5.53 10.76 1.63
N ALA A 21 -5.72 11.64 2.62
CA ALA A 21 -4.79 11.81 3.73
C ALA A 21 -4.59 10.50 4.53
N ARG A 22 -5.67 9.75 4.80
CA ARG A 22 -5.58 8.44 5.46
C ARG A 22 -4.82 7.43 4.61
N ALA A 23 -5.03 7.39 3.29
CA ALA A 23 -4.31 6.50 2.40
C ALA A 23 -2.81 6.84 2.35
N LEU A 24 -2.46 8.12 2.22
CA LEU A 24 -1.07 8.58 2.27
C LEU A 24 -0.41 8.26 3.61
N ASN A 25 -1.05 8.60 4.73
CA ASN A 25 -0.49 8.32 6.06
C ASN A 25 -0.25 6.82 6.28
N ARG A 26 -1.08 5.95 5.71
CA ARG A 26 -0.84 4.49 5.73
C ARG A 26 0.43 4.13 4.97
N LEU A 27 0.62 4.67 3.76
CA LEU A 27 1.81 4.40 2.95
C LEU A 27 3.11 4.84 3.64
N PHE A 28 3.06 5.94 4.41
CA PHE A 28 4.21 6.46 5.16
C PHE A 28 4.36 5.90 6.58
N SER A 29 3.42 5.07 7.05
CA SER A 29 3.48 4.51 8.40
C SER A 29 4.56 3.42 8.54
N GLU A 30 5.13 3.28 9.74
CA GLU A 30 6.19 2.31 10.04
C GLU A 30 5.69 0.88 10.20
N ALA A 31 4.43 0.71 10.60
CA ALA A 31 3.84 -0.60 10.83
C ALA A 31 3.04 -1.04 9.59
N PRO A 32 3.38 -2.20 8.97
CA PRO A 32 2.49 -2.79 7.98
C PRO A 32 1.16 -3.09 8.68
N GLN A 33 0.06 -2.56 8.15
CA GLN A 33 -1.24 -2.97 8.67
C GLN A 33 -1.43 -4.44 8.32
N ALA A 34 -1.74 -5.25 9.33
CA ALA A 34 -2.08 -6.65 9.15
C ALA A 34 -3.42 -6.74 8.39
N GLN A 35 -3.38 -6.59 7.08
CA GLN A 35 -4.47 -7.03 6.22
C GLN A 35 -4.46 -8.55 6.24
N THR A 36 -5.61 -9.14 6.55
CA THR A 36 -5.85 -10.58 6.40
C THR A 36 -5.82 -10.92 4.91
N LEU A 37 -4.63 -11.13 4.38
CA LEU A 37 -4.42 -11.58 3.01
C LEU A 37 -4.68 -13.07 2.92
N ASP A 38 -5.39 -13.50 1.88
CA ASP A 38 -5.54 -14.92 1.56
C ASP A 38 -4.18 -15.59 1.35
N LYS A 39 -4.12 -16.92 1.54
CA LYS A 39 -2.88 -17.71 1.36
C LYS A 39 -2.21 -17.46 0.00
N ARG A 40 -3.02 -17.28 -1.07
CA ARG A 40 -2.52 -16.98 -2.42
C ARG A 40 -1.89 -15.59 -2.49
N SER A 41 -2.55 -14.59 -1.91
CA SER A 41 -2.07 -13.21 -1.85
C SER A 41 -0.81 -13.08 -1.01
N LEU A 42 -0.71 -13.84 0.09
CA LEU A 42 0.51 -13.94 0.90
C LEU A 42 1.69 -14.52 0.12
N ARG A 43 1.47 -15.58 -0.67
CA ARG A 43 2.51 -16.15 -1.54
C ARG A 43 2.96 -15.16 -2.61
N ARG A 44 2.00 -14.45 -3.24
CA ARG A 44 2.28 -13.42 -4.24
C ARG A 44 3.09 -12.26 -3.64
N LYS A 45 2.67 -11.75 -2.49
CA LYS A 45 3.39 -10.72 -1.72
C LYS A 45 4.84 -11.12 -1.42
N LYS A 46 5.06 -12.34 -0.91
CA LYS A 46 6.42 -12.85 -0.65
C LYS A 46 7.28 -12.89 -1.91
N ARG A 47 6.72 -13.34 -3.03
CA ARG A 47 7.41 -13.39 -4.32
C ARG A 47 7.79 -11.99 -4.83
N LEU A 48 6.88 -11.02 -4.76
CA LEU A 48 7.16 -9.65 -5.19
C LEU A 48 8.26 -8.99 -4.34
N LEU A 49 8.24 -9.23 -3.03
CA LEU A 49 9.29 -8.75 -2.11
C LEU A 49 10.65 -9.40 -2.40
N SER A 50 10.69 -10.70 -2.71
CA SER A 50 11.95 -11.37 -3.08
C SER A 50 12.47 -10.87 -4.43
N GLU A 51 11.59 -10.74 -5.43
CA GLU A 51 11.96 -10.23 -6.76
C GLU A 51 12.48 -8.79 -6.68
N LEU A 52 11.88 -7.91 -5.87
CA LEU A 52 12.40 -6.55 -5.66
C LEU A 52 13.79 -6.51 -5.01
N LYS A 53 14.13 -7.51 -4.20
CA LYS A 53 15.40 -7.56 -3.46
C LYS A 53 16.52 -8.22 -4.27
N GLU A 54 16.20 -9.32 -4.95
CA GLU A 54 17.16 -10.23 -5.57
C GLU A 54 17.11 -10.20 -7.09
N GLY A 55 16.13 -9.50 -7.67
CA GLY A 55 15.86 -9.56 -9.08
C GLY A 55 15.08 -10.81 -9.47
N LYS A 56 14.95 -11.03 -10.78
CA LYS A 56 14.23 -12.16 -11.36
C LYS A 56 15.20 -12.99 -12.19
N ASP A 57 15.21 -14.30 -11.96
CA ASP A 57 16.04 -15.27 -12.69
C ASP A 57 17.54 -14.91 -12.69
N GLY A 58 18.04 -14.37 -11.57
CA GLY A 58 19.44 -13.97 -11.41
C GLY A 58 19.81 -12.63 -12.08
N THR A 59 18.83 -11.93 -12.66
CA THR A 59 19.01 -10.61 -13.26
C THR A 59 18.31 -9.52 -12.45
N PRO A 60 18.89 -8.32 -12.32
CA PRO A 60 18.23 -7.21 -11.65
C PRO A 60 16.93 -6.85 -12.38
N LEU A 61 15.90 -6.53 -11.60
CA LEU A 61 14.60 -6.17 -12.16
C LEU A 61 14.70 -4.89 -13.00
N LYS A 62 14.00 -4.85 -14.14
CA LYS A 62 13.88 -3.61 -14.92
C LYS A 62 13.11 -2.58 -14.10
N ALA A 63 13.39 -1.29 -14.33
CA ALA A 63 12.77 -0.20 -13.59
C ALA A 63 11.22 -0.23 -13.65
N LEU A 64 10.65 -0.55 -14.82
CA LEU A 64 9.20 -0.67 -14.98
C LEU A 64 8.62 -1.85 -14.19
N ASP A 65 9.29 -2.99 -14.21
CA ASP A 65 8.86 -4.17 -13.46
C ASP A 65 8.93 -3.89 -11.95
N ALA A 66 9.95 -3.16 -11.50
CA ALA A 66 10.14 -2.82 -10.10
C ALA A 66 9.02 -1.86 -9.61
N LEU A 67 8.65 -0.89 -10.45
CA LEU A 67 7.49 -0.03 -10.22
C LEU A 67 6.19 -0.83 -10.18
N GLY A 68 6.01 -1.79 -11.09
CA GLY A 68 4.86 -2.70 -11.10
C GLY A 68 4.75 -3.50 -9.79
N HIS A 69 5.86 -4.06 -9.32
CA HIS A 69 5.89 -4.82 -8.08
C HIS A 69 5.62 -3.94 -6.86
N ALA A 70 6.20 -2.74 -6.81
CA ALA A 70 5.99 -1.79 -5.72
C ALA A 70 4.52 -1.30 -5.66
N THR A 71 3.93 -0.94 -6.80
CA THR A 71 2.52 -0.54 -6.87
C THR A 71 1.59 -1.64 -6.39
N GLU A 72 1.87 -2.89 -6.79
CA GLU A 72 1.07 -4.02 -6.32
C GLU A 72 1.20 -4.23 -4.82
N LEU A 73 2.40 -4.15 -4.26
CA LEU A 73 2.63 -4.24 -2.82
C LEU A 73 1.90 -3.13 -2.04
N PHE A 74 1.87 -1.90 -2.56
CA PHE A 74 1.06 -0.83 -1.95
C PHE A 74 -0.43 -1.14 -1.94
N THR A 75 -0.96 -1.78 -2.98
CA THR A 75 -2.37 -2.23 -2.98
C THR A 75 -2.64 -3.34 -1.96
N MET A 76 -1.63 -4.15 -1.64
CA MET A 76 -1.66 -5.19 -0.60
C MET A 76 -1.35 -4.65 0.82
N GLY A 77 -1.26 -3.34 0.98
CA GLY A 77 -1.07 -2.69 2.28
C GLY A 77 0.39 -2.62 2.78
N GLU A 78 1.37 -2.84 1.90
CA GLU A 78 2.77 -2.53 2.24
C GLU A 78 3.03 -1.02 2.32
N THR A 79 4.05 -0.66 3.09
CA THR A 79 4.45 0.74 3.32
C THR A 79 5.75 1.06 2.60
N LEU A 80 5.98 2.35 2.33
CA LEU A 80 7.23 2.82 1.70
C LEU A 80 8.45 2.48 2.56
N LEU A 81 8.30 2.50 3.88
CA LEU A 81 9.37 2.18 4.83
C LEU A 81 9.72 0.68 4.80
N SER A 82 8.72 -0.20 4.65
CA SER A 82 8.96 -1.63 4.41
C SER A 82 9.75 -1.88 3.14
N LEU A 83 9.39 -1.20 2.04
CA LEU A 83 10.09 -1.35 0.76
C LEU A 83 11.50 -0.76 0.81
N ARG A 84 11.71 0.38 1.48
CA ARG A 84 13.05 0.98 1.62
C ARG A 84 14.03 0.08 2.38
N LYS A 85 13.55 -0.79 3.28
CA LYS A 85 14.39 -1.80 3.95
C LYS A 85 14.88 -2.89 3.00
N LEU A 86 14.18 -3.10 1.88
CA LEU A 86 14.65 -3.94 0.79
C LEU A 86 15.72 -3.12 0.05
N LYS A 87 16.96 -3.19 0.52
CA LYS A 87 18.10 -2.75 -0.30
C LYS A 87 18.24 -3.77 -1.43
N PRO A 88 17.99 -3.41 -2.70
CA PRO A 88 18.33 -4.29 -3.81
C PRO A 88 19.84 -4.56 -3.72
N LYS A 89 20.23 -5.83 -3.89
CA LYS A 89 21.64 -6.22 -3.93
C LYS A 89 22.32 -5.69 -5.19
#